data_AF-D4ATM1-F1
#
_entry.id   AF-D4ATM1-F1
#
_cell.length_a   1.000
_cell.length_b   1.000
_cell.length_c   1.000
_cell.angle_alpha   90.00
_cell.angle_beta   90.00
_cell.angle_gamma   90.00
#
_symmetry.space_group_name_H-M   'P 1'
#
loop_
_entity.id
_entity.type
_entity.pdbx_description
1 polymer ?
#
loop_
_entity_poly.entity_id
_entity_poly.type
_entity_poly.pdbx_seq_one_letter_code
_entity_poly.pdbx_strand_id
1 'polypeptide(L)'
;MAPNDVSHRRTHNLLLISKLLNLREGAAPLTLVQDSLEQPAAPLLKEYIRRTKLSKGHVTFVSFDTLTRPAGADTFINAAGKPYELIAEEVTSSYTASQPTGNQNITPKSKYSKKTLFVQSAKAQTLGYLVIVDSVHPLLSPRAGAKTVYLPEYLSSLLGPASPHVQVSLVLVYHRHIPSSPSSNPYSPSPLSLLTYLATTIITTHSMSQMLARKAAIDRSLAPPVFGLEEEVDGVLIGRVNQHLKGEKQDGIVLEMEHRRKSGRGIVEWYFLPHASKYSAKQATEVVILLDDHPLYKRKDNEVNEESWEPESTFELGLTERQRRERDNVVLPYFDAQKGDGPGEGGRILYDMGEEDDFDEEEDEI
;
A
#
# COMPACT_ATOMS: atom_id res chain seq x y z
N MET A 1 -17.07 18.39 9.47
CA MET A 1 -15.62 18.20 9.24
C MET A 1 -15.20 19.21 8.20
N ALA A 2 -14.16 20.00 8.46
CA ALA A 2 -13.78 21.09 7.56
C ALA A 2 -13.26 20.52 6.22
N PRO A 3 -13.55 21.18 5.08
CA PRO A 3 -13.12 20.71 3.76
C PRO A 3 -11.58 20.64 3.58
N ASN A 4 -10.82 21.35 4.42
CA ASN A 4 -9.35 21.35 4.40
C ASN A 4 -8.76 20.02 4.90
N ASP A 5 -9.36 19.39 5.92
CA ASP A 5 -8.86 18.14 6.51
C ASP A 5 -8.96 16.97 5.51
N VAL A 6 -10.04 16.95 4.73
CA VAL A 6 -10.28 15.93 3.70
C VAL A 6 -9.26 16.06 2.57
N SER A 7 -8.97 17.29 2.14
CA SER A 7 -8.00 17.56 1.08
C SER A 7 -6.58 17.18 1.51
N HIS A 8 -6.21 17.53 2.75
CA HIS A 8 -4.92 17.15 3.34
C HIS A 8 -4.76 15.63 3.48
N ARG A 9 -5.81 14.93 3.95
CA ARG A 9 -5.79 13.46 4.04
C ARG A 9 -5.59 12.81 2.67
N ARG A 10 -6.24 13.33 1.63
CA ARG A 10 -6.11 12.80 0.25
C ARG A 10 -4.70 12.93 -0.28
N THR A 11 -4.09 14.11 -0.15
CA THR A 11 -2.71 14.33 -0.61
C THR A 11 -1.72 13.46 0.16
N HIS A 12 -1.88 13.37 1.48
CA HIS A 12 -1.08 12.47 2.33
C HIS A 12 -1.18 11.00 1.86
N ASN A 13 -2.39 10.50 1.62
CA ASN A 13 -2.60 9.11 1.21
C ASN A 13 -2.02 8.81 -0.18
N LEU A 14 -2.09 9.76 -1.12
CA LEU A 14 -1.45 9.62 -2.44
C LEU A 14 0.08 9.63 -2.34
N LEU A 15 0.64 10.48 -1.48
CA LEU A 15 2.07 10.50 -1.23
C LEU A 15 2.54 9.21 -0.55
N LEU A 16 1.75 8.67 0.38
CA LEU A 16 2.04 7.42 1.07
C LEU A 16 2.13 6.24 0.10
N ILE A 17 1.11 6.00 -0.73
CA ILE A 17 1.16 4.89 -1.70
C ILE A 17 2.30 5.09 -2.70
N SER A 18 2.57 6.33 -3.11
CA SER A 18 3.70 6.64 -3.99
C SER A 18 5.04 6.34 -3.32
N LYS A 19 5.19 6.63 -2.02
CA LYS A 19 6.38 6.28 -1.22
C LYS A 19 6.57 4.77 -1.14
N LEU A 20 5.50 4.03 -0.81
CA LEU A 20 5.52 2.58 -0.66
C LEU A 20 5.84 1.86 -1.98
N LEU A 21 5.17 2.23 -3.08
CA LEU A 21 5.43 1.63 -4.39
C LEU A 21 6.81 1.97 -4.98
N ASN A 22 7.39 3.12 -4.59
CA ASN A 22 8.75 3.48 -4.98
C ASN A 22 9.82 2.90 -4.05
N LEU A 23 9.43 2.20 -2.97
CA LEU A 23 10.32 1.56 -1.99
C LEU A 23 11.35 2.55 -1.40
N ARG A 24 10.96 3.83 -1.26
CA ARG A 24 11.86 4.87 -0.74
C ARG A 24 12.06 4.72 0.76
N GLU A 25 13.27 5.00 1.23
CA GLU A 25 13.63 5.09 2.66
C GLU A 25 13.39 3.79 3.46
N GLY A 26 13.36 2.63 2.81
CA GLY A 26 13.02 1.38 3.48
C GLY A 26 11.61 1.40 4.09
N ALA A 27 10.69 2.18 3.53
CA ALA A 27 9.33 2.35 4.08
C ALA A 27 8.56 1.04 4.25
N ALA A 28 8.85 0.03 3.42
CA ALA A 28 8.28 -1.30 3.54
C ALA A 28 9.36 -2.37 3.32
N PRO A 29 10.00 -2.89 4.39
CA PRO A 29 10.95 -3.99 4.27
C PRO A 29 10.25 -5.28 3.82
N LEU A 30 9.00 -5.51 4.23
CA LEU A 30 8.20 -6.66 3.84
C LEU A 30 6.79 -6.21 3.39
N THR A 31 6.54 -6.34 2.09
CA THR A 31 5.22 -6.13 1.49
C THR A 31 4.59 -7.49 1.15
N LEU A 32 3.41 -7.76 1.70
CA LEU A 32 2.60 -8.92 1.36
C LEU A 32 1.53 -8.51 0.34
N VAL A 33 1.58 -9.10 -0.84
CA VAL A 33 0.55 -8.93 -1.88
C VAL A 33 -0.39 -10.12 -1.82
N GLN A 34 -1.66 -9.87 -1.53
CA GLN A 34 -2.71 -10.88 -1.54
C GLN A 34 -3.50 -10.74 -2.83
N ASP A 35 -3.45 -11.77 -3.68
CA ASP A 35 -4.22 -11.79 -4.92
C ASP A 35 -5.29 -12.88 -4.91
N SER A 36 -6.04 -12.93 -6.00
CA SER A 36 -7.08 -13.93 -6.19
C SER A 36 -7.12 -14.41 -7.64
N LEU A 37 -7.89 -15.44 -7.92
CA LEU A 37 -8.02 -16.00 -9.27
C LEU A 37 -8.67 -15.00 -10.24
N GLU A 38 -9.50 -14.11 -9.73
CA GLU A 38 -10.21 -13.09 -10.50
C GLU A 38 -9.30 -11.90 -10.84
N GLN A 39 -8.35 -11.59 -9.95
CA GLN A 39 -7.39 -10.52 -10.14
C GLN A 39 -5.99 -10.94 -9.65
N PRO A 40 -5.09 -11.35 -10.57
CA PRO A 40 -3.72 -11.72 -10.19
C PRO A 40 -2.86 -10.49 -9.86
N ALA A 41 -1.81 -10.70 -9.06
CA ALA A 41 -0.84 -9.68 -8.65
C ALA A 41 0.05 -9.14 -9.79
N ALA A 42 0.10 -9.83 -10.93
CA ALA A 42 1.04 -9.54 -12.02
C ALA A 42 1.09 -8.06 -12.48
N PRO A 43 -0.03 -7.32 -12.62
CA PRO A 43 0.02 -5.90 -12.99
C PRO A 43 0.68 -5.02 -11.91
N LEU A 44 0.47 -5.34 -10.62
CA LEU A 44 1.13 -4.66 -9.51
C LEU A 44 2.63 -4.96 -9.47
N LEU A 45 3.03 -6.21 -9.66
CA LEU A 45 4.44 -6.61 -9.71
C LEU A 45 5.18 -5.89 -10.85
N LYS A 46 4.56 -5.79 -12.04
CA LYS A 46 5.12 -5.02 -13.15
C LYS A 46 5.35 -3.56 -12.79
N GLU A 47 4.45 -2.97 -12.00
CA GLU A 47 4.59 -1.59 -11.54
C GLU A 47 5.74 -1.43 -10.54
N TYR A 48 5.92 -2.36 -9.60
CA TYR A 48 7.08 -2.41 -8.72
C TYR A 48 8.39 -2.50 -9.53
N ILE A 49 8.48 -3.45 -10.46
CA ILE A 49 9.67 -3.62 -11.32
C ILE A 49 9.96 -2.31 -12.07
N ARG A 50 8.93 -1.71 -12.69
CA ARG A 50 9.07 -0.46 -13.45
C ARG A 50 9.59 0.68 -12.58
N ARG A 51 9.03 0.89 -11.39
CA ARG A 51 9.44 1.96 -10.46
C ARG A 51 10.86 1.75 -9.95
N THR A 52 11.22 0.52 -9.59
CA THR A 52 12.60 0.20 -9.19
C THR A 52 13.59 0.43 -10.33
N LYS A 53 13.19 0.17 -11.58
CA LYS A 53 14.03 0.51 -12.74
C LYS A 53 14.20 1.99 -12.96
N LEU A 54 13.17 2.79 -12.70
CA LEU A 54 13.27 4.25 -12.76
C LEU A 54 14.20 4.81 -11.67
N SER A 55 14.22 4.20 -10.48
CA SER A 55 15.14 4.56 -9.39
C SER A 55 16.55 3.97 -9.54
N LYS A 56 16.83 3.24 -10.64
CA LYS A 56 18.08 2.52 -10.90
C LYS A 56 18.41 1.46 -9.83
N GLY A 57 17.41 0.91 -9.18
CA GLY A 57 17.55 -0.22 -8.28
C GLY A 57 17.72 -1.55 -9.03
N HIS A 58 18.21 -2.55 -8.30
CA HIS A 58 18.35 -3.91 -8.79
C HIS A 58 17.10 -4.74 -8.47
N VAL A 59 16.63 -5.53 -9.43
CA VAL A 59 15.42 -6.35 -9.30
C VAL A 59 15.79 -7.82 -9.38
N THR A 60 15.63 -8.55 -8.28
CA THR A 60 15.75 -10.00 -8.21
C THR A 60 14.36 -10.63 -8.17
N PHE A 61 14.05 -11.49 -9.13
CA PHE A 61 12.77 -12.18 -9.21
C PHE A 61 12.98 -13.66 -8.90
N VAL A 62 12.42 -14.12 -7.78
CA VAL A 62 12.40 -15.51 -7.34
C VAL A 62 11.10 -16.14 -7.80
N SER A 63 11.23 -17.22 -8.56
CA SER A 63 10.14 -17.81 -9.30
C SER A 63 9.88 -19.26 -8.91
N PHE A 64 8.70 -19.52 -8.35
CA PHE A 64 8.18 -20.85 -8.11
C PHE A 64 7.18 -21.29 -9.18
N ASP A 65 6.30 -20.37 -9.61
CA ASP A 65 5.19 -20.66 -10.53
C ASP A 65 5.38 -19.95 -11.89
N THR A 66 6.24 -18.93 -11.96
CA THR A 66 6.47 -18.13 -13.18
C THR A 66 7.47 -18.78 -14.13
N LEU A 67 7.02 -19.31 -15.26
CA LEU A 67 7.94 -19.96 -16.21
C LEU A 67 8.85 -18.99 -16.97
N THR A 68 8.38 -17.77 -17.22
CA THR A 68 9.06 -16.79 -18.06
C THR A 68 9.60 -15.63 -17.24
N ARG A 69 10.87 -15.25 -17.47
CA ARG A 69 11.48 -14.06 -16.85
C ARG A 69 10.63 -12.80 -17.13
N PRO A 70 10.15 -12.09 -16.10
CA PRO A 70 9.44 -10.84 -16.28
C PRO A 70 10.33 -9.77 -16.92
N ALA A 71 9.73 -8.94 -17.79
CA ALA A 71 10.43 -7.82 -18.40
C ALA A 71 10.92 -6.84 -17.33
N GLY A 72 12.22 -6.56 -17.33
CA GLY A 72 12.85 -5.65 -16.38
C GLY A 72 13.36 -6.30 -15.09
N ALA A 73 13.24 -7.61 -14.88
CA ALA A 73 14.00 -8.28 -13.81
C ALA A 73 15.49 -8.38 -14.20
N ASP A 74 16.43 -8.12 -13.29
CA ASP A 74 17.89 -8.24 -13.54
C ASP A 74 18.38 -9.67 -13.33
N THR A 75 17.99 -10.23 -12.18
CA THR A 75 18.28 -11.61 -11.80
C THR A 75 16.97 -12.37 -11.77
N PHE A 76 16.95 -13.54 -12.41
CA PHE A 76 15.79 -14.43 -12.41
C PHE A 76 16.20 -15.78 -11.85
N ILE A 77 15.68 -16.12 -10.68
CA ILE A 77 16.00 -17.33 -9.93
C ILE A 77 14.84 -18.28 -10.07
N ASN A 78 15.02 -19.37 -10.82
CA ASN A 78 14.08 -20.47 -10.82
C ASN A 78 14.26 -21.27 -9.52
N ALA A 79 13.26 -21.21 -8.65
CA ALA A 79 13.23 -21.84 -7.34
C ALA A 79 12.57 -23.23 -7.37
N ALA A 80 11.95 -23.63 -8.49
CA ALA A 80 11.26 -24.91 -8.60
C ALA A 80 12.21 -26.09 -8.35
N GLY A 81 11.96 -26.83 -7.26
CA GLY A 81 12.73 -28.02 -6.88
C GLY A 81 14.11 -27.75 -6.25
N LYS A 82 14.48 -26.49 -6.00
CA LYS A 82 15.70 -26.15 -5.25
C LYS A 82 15.43 -26.13 -3.74
N PRO A 83 16.39 -26.53 -2.89
CA PRO A 83 16.30 -26.32 -1.45
C PRO A 83 16.35 -24.82 -1.13
N TYR A 84 15.63 -24.42 -0.09
CA TYR A 84 15.40 -23.03 0.27
C TYR A 84 16.69 -22.29 0.67
N GLU A 85 17.64 -23.01 1.28
CA GLU A 85 18.93 -22.45 1.68
C GLU A 85 19.73 -21.97 0.46
N LEU A 86 19.75 -22.76 -0.63
CA LEU A 86 20.43 -22.39 -1.87
C LEU A 86 19.76 -21.19 -2.55
N ILE A 87 18.43 -21.07 -2.45
CA ILE A 87 17.70 -19.91 -2.98
C ILE A 87 18.12 -18.64 -2.22
N ALA A 88 18.22 -18.71 -0.89
CA ALA A 88 18.64 -17.58 -0.07
C ALA A 88 20.10 -17.16 -0.34
N GLU A 89 21.00 -18.14 -0.56
CA GLU A 89 22.38 -17.87 -0.97
C GLU A 89 22.45 -17.21 -2.36
N GLU A 90 21.66 -17.67 -3.33
CA GLU A 90 21.61 -17.11 -4.69
C GLU A 90 21.05 -15.67 -4.67
N VAL A 91 20.02 -15.41 -3.86
CA VAL A 91 19.46 -14.07 -3.64
C VAL A 91 20.50 -13.16 -2.99
N THR A 92 21.17 -13.60 -1.93
CA THR A 92 22.19 -12.79 -1.24
C THR A 92 23.40 -12.51 -2.14
N SER A 93 23.78 -13.47 -2.96
CA SER A 93 24.85 -13.30 -3.97
C SER A 93 24.48 -12.27 -5.04
N SER A 94 23.19 -12.12 -5.34
CA SER A 94 22.74 -11.09 -6.28
C SER A 94 23.01 -9.67 -5.79
N TYR A 95 23.07 -9.44 -4.48
CA TYR A 95 23.34 -8.12 -3.89
C TYR A 95 24.82 -7.71 -3.99
N THR A 96 25.73 -8.68 -3.94
CA THR A 96 27.19 -8.42 -3.97
C THR A 96 27.67 -8.22 -5.41
N ALA A 97 27.08 -8.95 -6.37
CA ALA A 97 27.42 -8.84 -7.79
C ALA A 97 27.07 -7.47 -8.42
N SER A 98 26.07 -6.78 -7.87
CA SER A 98 25.56 -5.49 -8.35
C SER A 98 26.17 -4.28 -7.63
N GLN A 99 27.01 -4.48 -6.62
CA GLN A 99 27.79 -3.38 -6.05
C GLN A 99 28.71 -2.82 -7.15
N PRO A 100 28.71 -1.51 -7.42
CA PRO A 100 29.67 -0.93 -8.33
C PRO A 100 31.06 -1.21 -7.75
N THR A 101 31.83 -2.05 -8.43
CA THR A 101 33.22 -2.31 -8.08
C THR A 101 33.99 -0.99 -8.15
N GLY A 102 34.12 -0.32 -7.00
CA GLY A 102 35.09 0.73 -6.79
C GLY A 102 36.48 0.11 -6.91
N ASN A 103 37.19 0.48 -7.98
CA ASN A 103 38.64 0.37 -8.14
C ASN A 103 39.29 -1.00 -7.91
N GLN A 104 39.40 -1.81 -8.97
CA GLN A 104 40.60 -2.62 -9.20
C GLN A 104 40.98 -2.62 -10.69
N ASN A 105 41.89 -1.71 -11.04
CA ASN A 105 43.04 -1.91 -11.94
C ASN A 105 43.56 -0.57 -12.46
N ILE A 106 44.17 0.23 -11.57
CA ILE A 106 45.15 1.24 -12.01
C ILE A 106 46.53 0.60 -11.82
N THR A 107 47.06 0.04 -12.88
CA THR A 107 48.49 -0.27 -12.98
C THR A 107 49.29 1.04 -12.95
N PRO A 108 50.34 1.19 -12.11
CA PRO A 108 51.02 2.47 -11.95
C PRO A 108 52.18 2.59 -12.93
N LYS A 109 51.97 3.16 -14.13
CA LYS A 109 53.08 3.68 -14.95
C LYS A 109 52.65 4.87 -15.81
N SER A 110 52.86 6.09 -15.30
CA SER A 110 53.50 7.18 -16.06
C SER A 110 53.61 8.43 -15.17
N LYS A 111 54.83 8.99 -15.07
CA LYS A 111 55.11 10.28 -14.45
C LYS A 111 54.75 11.38 -15.46
N TYR A 112 54.27 12.52 -14.96
CA TYR A 112 53.92 13.77 -15.67
C TYR A 112 52.48 13.88 -16.20
N SER A 113 51.60 14.43 -15.36
CA SER A 113 50.76 15.60 -15.71
C SER A 113 49.95 16.02 -14.48
N LYS A 114 50.25 17.21 -13.94
CA LYS A 114 49.39 17.89 -12.96
C LYS A 114 48.10 18.27 -13.67
N LYS A 115 47.02 17.50 -13.46
CA LYS A 115 45.65 17.95 -13.72
C LYS A 115 44.85 17.68 -12.46
N THR A 116 44.52 18.76 -11.76
CA THR A 116 43.62 18.82 -10.62
C THR A 116 42.31 18.13 -10.99
N LEU A 117 42.15 16.91 -10.47
CA LEU A 117 40.94 16.12 -10.63
C LEU A 117 40.00 16.56 -9.51
N PHE A 118 38.97 17.32 -9.87
CA PHE A 118 37.83 17.56 -8.99
C PHE A 118 37.21 16.19 -8.69
N VAL A 119 37.54 15.62 -7.54
CA VAL A 119 36.77 14.55 -6.92
C VAL A 119 35.48 15.22 -6.44
N GLN A 120 34.49 15.33 -7.32
CA GLN A 120 33.12 15.51 -6.88
C GLN A 120 32.80 14.29 -6.01
N SER A 121 32.70 14.54 -4.72
CA SER A 121 32.10 13.66 -3.73
C SER A 121 30.83 13.07 -4.31
N ALA A 122 30.93 11.82 -4.79
CA ALA A 122 29.76 11.03 -5.12
C ALA A 122 29.07 10.76 -3.78
N LYS A 123 28.05 11.56 -3.48
CA LYS A 123 27.11 11.31 -2.38
C LYS A 123 26.84 9.80 -2.38
N ALA A 124 27.19 9.08 -1.32
CA ALA A 124 27.03 7.64 -1.25
C ALA A 124 25.56 7.31 -1.51
N GLN A 125 25.23 6.90 -2.73
CA GLN A 125 23.87 6.57 -3.12
C GLN A 125 23.56 5.20 -2.53
N THR A 126 22.57 5.13 -1.65
CA THR A 126 22.03 3.87 -1.15
C THR A 126 21.44 3.10 -2.32
N LEU A 127 21.97 1.90 -2.59
CA LEU A 127 21.47 1.04 -3.66
C LEU A 127 20.21 0.32 -3.15
N GLY A 128 19.10 0.51 -3.87
CA GLY A 128 17.84 -0.16 -3.59
C GLY A 128 17.77 -1.51 -4.29
N TYR A 129 17.45 -2.55 -3.53
CA TYR A 129 17.25 -3.92 -4.00
C TYR A 129 15.79 -4.31 -3.78
N LEU A 130 15.15 -4.74 -4.85
CA LEU A 130 13.81 -5.31 -4.80
C LEU A 130 13.90 -6.82 -5.03
N VAL A 131 13.47 -7.60 -4.05
CA VAL A 131 13.26 -9.04 -4.20
C VAL A 131 11.77 -9.31 -4.32
N ILE A 132 11.37 -9.93 -5.42
CA ILE A 132 9.99 -10.37 -5.64
C ILE A 132 9.97 -11.89 -5.54
N VAL A 133 9.06 -12.42 -4.72
CA VAL A 133 8.72 -13.84 -4.67
C VAL A 133 7.31 -14.01 -5.23
N ASP A 134 7.18 -14.74 -6.32
CA ASP A 134 5.93 -14.87 -7.07
C ASP A 134 4.84 -15.71 -6.38
N SER A 135 5.21 -16.65 -5.52
CA SER A 135 4.29 -17.50 -4.76
C SER A 135 4.95 -18.00 -3.49
N VAL A 136 4.32 -17.77 -2.33
CA VAL A 136 4.81 -18.28 -1.05
C VAL A 136 4.35 -19.70 -0.73
N HIS A 137 3.37 -20.24 -1.46
CA HIS A 137 2.75 -21.54 -1.15
C HIS A 137 3.73 -22.72 -1.13
N PRO A 138 4.74 -22.80 -2.03
CA PRO A 138 5.76 -23.85 -1.95
C PRO A 138 6.66 -23.79 -0.70
N LEU A 139 6.68 -22.65 0.01
CA LEU A 139 7.34 -22.50 1.30
C LEU A 139 6.45 -22.99 2.45
N LEU A 140 5.13 -22.86 2.31
CA LEU A 140 4.14 -23.19 3.33
C LEU A 140 3.80 -24.68 3.35
N SER A 141 3.81 -25.33 2.18
CA SER A 141 3.58 -26.77 2.03
C SER A 141 4.79 -27.41 1.35
N PRO A 142 5.85 -27.73 2.13
CA PRO A 142 7.04 -28.37 1.58
C PRO A 142 6.66 -29.70 0.93
N ARG A 143 7.26 -29.99 -0.22
CA ARG A 143 7.07 -31.27 -0.90
C ARG A 143 7.42 -32.42 0.04
N ALA A 144 6.68 -33.53 -0.03
CA ALA A 144 6.91 -34.70 0.81
C ALA A 144 8.41 -35.09 0.85
N GLY A 145 9.01 -35.03 2.05
CA GLY A 145 10.44 -35.30 2.28
C GLY A 145 11.35 -34.07 2.42
N ALA A 146 10.86 -32.86 2.15
CA ALA A 146 11.58 -31.61 2.42
C ALA A 146 11.44 -31.18 3.89
N LYS A 147 12.47 -30.53 4.44
CA LYS A 147 12.43 -29.97 5.80
C LYS A 147 11.38 -28.87 5.87
N THR A 148 10.64 -28.81 6.98
CA THR A 148 9.72 -27.72 7.28
C THR A 148 10.49 -26.42 7.42
N VAL A 149 10.14 -25.41 6.63
CA VAL A 149 10.79 -24.10 6.66
C VAL A 149 10.12 -23.24 7.73
N TYR A 150 10.91 -22.71 8.65
CA TYR A 150 10.42 -21.65 9.53
C TYR A 150 10.44 -20.33 8.77
N LEU A 151 9.25 -19.90 8.34
CA LEU A 151 9.07 -18.77 7.43
C LEU A 151 9.76 -17.47 7.89
N PRO A 152 9.67 -17.03 9.16
CA PRO A 152 10.34 -15.80 9.60
C PRO A 152 11.86 -15.83 9.45
N GLU A 153 12.49 -16.98 9.76
CA GLU A 153 13.93 -17.16 9.61
C GLU A 153 14.33 -17.16 8.13
N TYR A 154 13.57 -17.84 7.28
CA TYR A 154 13.81 -17.82 5.85
C TYR A 154 13.67 -16.42 5.25
N LEU A 155 12.60 -15.69 5.57
CA LEU A 155 12.41 -14.31 5.08
C LEU A 155 13.52 -13.38 5.57
N SER A 156 14.00 -13.58 6.80
CA SER A 156 15.14 -12.83 7.35
C SER A 156 16.44 -13.16 6.59
N SER A 157 16.65 -14.41 6.19
CA SER A 157 17.82 -14.81 5.41
C SER A 157 17.87 -14.14 4.03
N LEU A 158 16.70 -13.85 3.43
CA LEU A 158 16.60 -13.15 2.14
C LEU A 158 17.01 -11.68 2.22
N LEU A 159 16.90 -11.05 3.40
CA LEU A 159 17.28 -9.65 3.59
C LEU A 159 18.81 -9.45 3.57
N GLY A 160 19.58 -10.52 3.78
CA GLY A 160 21.05 -10.48 3.79
C GLY A 160 21.65 -9.70 4.97
N PRO A 161 22.97 -9.52 5.00
CA PRO A 161 23.63 -8.78 6.09
C PRO A 161 23.26 -7.30 6.03
N ALA A 162 22.87 -6.73 7.17
CA ALA A 162 22.54 -5.31 7.30
C ALA A 162 23.75 -4.45 6.94
N SER A 163 23.68 -3.76 5.81
CA SER A 163 24.70 -2.81 5.36
C SER A 163 24.08 -1.42 5.23
N PRO A 164 24.71 -0.37 5.77
CA PRO A 164 24.14 0.99 5.74
C PRO A 164 23.96 1.56 4.32
N HIS A 165 24.54 0.92 3.30
CA HIS A 165 24.48 1.35 1.91
C HIS A 165 23.52 0.52 1.03
N VAL A 166 22.86 -0.50 1.61
CA VAL A 166 21.99 -1.44 0.90
C VAL A 166 20.61 -1.42 1.54
N GLN A 167 19.59 -1.06 0.76
CA GLN A 167 18.19 -1.16 1.20
C GLN A 167 17.53 -2.30 0.44
N VAL A 168 17.14 -3.35 1.16
CA VAL A 168 16.42 -4.50 0.58
C VAL A 168 14.94 -4.40 0.93
N SER A 169 14.09 -4.47 -0.08
CA SER A 169 12.64 -4.56 0.06
C SER A 169 12.15 -5.87 -0.53
N LEU A 170 11.41 -6.63 0.27
CA LEU A 170 10.84 -7.92 -0.11
C LEU A 170 9.34 -7.77 -0.44
N VAL A 171 8.95 -8.24 -1.62
CA VAL A 171 7.56 -8.32 -2.06
C VAL A 171 7.19 -9.79 -2.21
N LEU A 172 6.27 -10.27 -1.36
CA LEU A 172 5.80 -11.65 -1.36
C LEU A 172 4.39 -11.71 -1.92
N VAL A 173 4.09 -12.67 -2.78
CA VAL A 173 2.72 -12.90 -3.26
C VAL A 173 2.11 -14.11 -2.57
N TYR A 174 0.92 -13.91 -2.01
CA TYR A 174 0.08 -14.93 -1.41
C TYR A 174 -1.23 -15.05 -2.18
N HIS A 175 -1.45 -16.21 -2.80
CA HIS A 175 -2.68 -16.51 -3.51
C HIS A 175 -3.78 -16.93 -2.53
N ARG A 176 -4.84 -16.12 -2.35
CA ARG A 176 -5.90 -16.36 -1.34
C ARG A 176 -6.73 -17.62 -1.59
N HIS A 177 -6.80 -18.06 -2.84
CA HIS A 177 -7.65 -19.18 -3.26
C HIS A 177 -6.93 -20.53 -3.31
N ILE A 178 -5.64 -20.56 -2.95
CA ILE A 178 -4.91 -21.83 -2.82
C ILE A 178 -5.09 -22.31 -1.37
N PRO A 179 -5.65 -23.51 -1.16
CA PRO A 179 -5.90 -24.02 0.18
C PRO A 179 -4.57 -24.27 0.89
N SER A 180 -4.42 -23.76 2.10
CA SER A 180 -3.30 -24.10 2.97
C SER A 180 -3.52 -25.48 3.60
N SER A 181 -2.47 -26.29 3.68
CA SER A 181 -2.53 -27.54 4.45
C SER A 181 -2.86 -27.25 5.92
N PRO A 182 -3.79 -27.99 6.55
CA PRO A 182 -4.11 -27.79 7.96
C PRO A 182 -2.86 -27.97 8.81
N SER A 183 -2.64 -27.07 9.77
CA SER A 183 -1.52 -27.20 10.69
C SER A 183 -1.70 -28.46 11.54
N SER A 184 -0.61 -29.22 11.71
CA SER A 184 -0.63 -30.36 12.64
C SER A 184 -0.81 -29.91 14.11
N ASN A 185 -0.51 -28.65 14.41
CA ASN A 185 -0.67 -28.06 15.73
C ASN A 185 -1.90 -27.12 15.75
N PRO A 186 -2.91 -27.39 16.59
CA PRO A 186 -4.07 -26.50 16.74
C PRO A 186 -3.74 -25.11 17.29
N TYR A 187 -2.61 -24.97 17.99
CA TYR A 187 -2.20 -23.70 18.60
C TYR A 187 -1.31 -22.85 17.69
N SER A 188 -0.85 -23.39 16.54
CA SER A 188 -0.06 -22.60 15.60
C SER A 188 -0.98 -21.71 14.75
N PRO A 189 -0.63 -20.44 14.54
CA PRO A 189 -1.42 -19.56 13.69
C PRO A 189 -1.45 -20.08 12.25
N SER A 190 -2.49 -19.70 11.51
CA SER A 190 -2.53 -19.97 10.08
C SER A 190 -1.36 -19.28 9.36
N PRO A 191 -0.85 -19.84 8.24
CA PRO A 191 0.22 -19.21 7.48
C PRO A 191 -0.08 -17.78 7.05
N LEU A 192 -1.33 -17.51 6.68
CA LEU A 192 -1.79 -16.17 6.30
C LEU A 192 -1.74 -15.22 7.50
N SER A 193 -2.18 -15.67 8.68
CA SER A 193 -2.13 -14.87 9.91
C SER A 193 -0.68 -14.52 10.27
N LEU A 194 0.25 -15.48 10.14
CA LEU A 194 1.68 -15.24 10.38
C LEU A 194 2.27 -14.24 9.37
N LEU A 195 2.02 -14.41 8.08
CA LEU A 195 2.49 -13.50 7.04
C LEU A 195 1.94 -12.08 7.21
N THR A 196 0.65 -11.98 7.52
CA THR A 196 -0.03 -10.71 7.81
C THR A 196 0.54 -10.07 9.06
N TYR A 197 0.93 -10.85 10.07
CA TYR A 197 1.59 -10.34 11.28
C TYR A 197 2.99 -9.78 10.97
N LEU A 198 3.78 -10.46 10.14
CA LEU A 198 5.15 -10.04 9.80
C LEU A 198 5.20 -8.87 8.82
N ALA A 199 4.22 -8.76 7.91
CA ALA A 199 4.22 -7.75 6.87
C ALA A 199 4.05 -6.33 7.45
N THR A 200 4.82 -5.37 6.91
CA THR A 200 4.66 -3.96 7.25
C THR A 200 3.61 -3.29 6.38
N THR A 201 3.46 -3.77 5.14
CA THR A 201 2.45 -3.32 4.19
C THR A 201 1.76 -4.54 3.58
N ILE A 202 0.44 -4.53 3.58
CA ILE A 202 -0.38 -5.55 2.95
C ILE A 202 -1.13 -4.87 1.80
N ILE A 203 -1.08 -5.48 0.61
CA ILE A 203 -1.80 -4.99 -0.56
C ILE A 203 -2.68 -6.11 -1.07
N THR A 204 -3.98 -5.94 -0.96
CA THR A 204 -4.97 -6.86 -1.52
C THR A 204 -5.43 -6.35 -2.88
N THR A 205 -5.31 -7.19 -3.91
CA THR A 205 -5.70 -6.82 -5.28
C THR A 205 -7.15 -7.23 -5.56
N HIS A 206 -7.92 -6.30 -6.11
CA HIS A 206 -9.32 -6.49 -6.48
C HIS A 206 -9.58 -6.10 -7.94
N SER A 207 -10.52 -6.79 -8.59
CA SER A 207 -10.93 -6.45 -9.96
C SER A 207 -11.80 -5.19 -9.94
N MET A 208 -11.48 -4.21 -10.79
CA MET A 208 -12.28 -2.98 -10.92
C MET A 208 -13.73 -3.29 -11.33
N SER A 209 -13.92 -4.23 -12.26
CA SER A 209 -15.24 -4.59 -12.76
C SER A 209 -16.16 -5.16 -11.67
N GLN A 210 -15.61 -5.99 -10.79
CA GLN A 210 -16.33 -6.56 -9.64
C GLN A 210 -16.64 -5.50 -8.59
N MET A 211 -15.69 -4.58 -8.37
CA MET A 211 -15.90 -3.47 -7.44
C MET A 211 -17.02 -2.53 -7.90
N LEU A 212 -17.08 -2.22 -9.19
CA LEU A 212 -18.18 -1.45 -9.77
C LEU A 212 -19.51 -2.18 -9.70
N ALA A 213 -19.53 -3.50 -9.95
CA ALA A 213 -20.75 -4.29 -9.84
C ALA A 213 -21.29 -4.33 -8.39
N ARG A 214 -20.39 -4.51 -7.40
CA ARG A 214 -20.74 -4.42 -5.97
C ARG A 214 -21.24 -3.03 -5.60
N LYS A 215 -20.55 -1.97 -6.03
CA LYS A 215 -20.96 -0.59 -5.81
C LYS A 215 -22.34 -0.29 -6.41
N ALA A 216 -22.58 -0.69 -7.66
CA ALA A 216 -23.85 -0.49 -8.34
C ALA A 216 -25.03 -1.25 -7.68
N ALA A 217 -24.77 -2.42 -7.10
CA ALA A 217 -25.77 -3.14 -6.32
C ALA A 217 -26.08 -2.40 -5.01
N ILE A 218 -25.06 -1.96 -4.27
CA ILE A 218 -25.22 -1.18 -3.03
C ILE A 218 -25.97 0.12 -3.28
N ASP A 219 -25.65 0.84 -4.36
CA ASP A 219 -26.32 2.10 -4.72
C ASP A 219 -27.80 1.89 -5.08
N ARG A 220 -28.17 0.68 -5.50
CA ARG A 220 -29.57 0.28 -5.74
C ARG A 220 -30.21 -0.45 -4.55
N SER A 221 -29.52 -0.50 -3.41
CA SER A 221 -29.92 -1.26 -2.22
C SER A 221 -30.22 -2.75 -2.53
N LEU A 222 -29.51 -3.32 -3.51
CA LEU A 222 -29.56 -4.73 -3.85
C LEU A 222 -28.45 -5.48 -3.11
N ALA A 223 -28.63 -6.79 -2.94
CA ALA A 223 -27.58 -7.66 -2.43
C ALA A 223 -26.34 -7.57 -3.34
N PRO A 224 -25.12 -7.38 -2.79
CA PRO A 224 -23.91 -7.29 -3.59
C PRO A 224 -23.63 -8.62 -4.30
N PRO A 225 -23.29 -8.62 -5.60
CA PRO A 225 -22.88 -9.82 -6.29
C PRO A 225 -21.61 -10.40 -5.66
N VAL A 226 -21.63 -11.72 -5.52
CA VAL A 226 -20.50 -12.54 -5.10
C VAL A 226 -19.83 -13.08 -6.37
N PHE A 227 -18.51 -13.27 -6.33
CA PHE A 227 -17.73 -13.68 -7.50
C PHE A 227 -16.79 -14.84 -7.17
N GLY A 228 -16.60 -15.75 -8.13
CA GLY A 228 -15.55 -16.77 -8.06
C GLY A 228 -15.88 -17.88 -7.08
N LEU A 229 -14.91 -18.29 -6.26
CA LEU A 229 -15.09 -19.39 -5.30
C LEU A 229 -16.15 -19.09 -4.24
N GLU A 230 -16.36 -17.82 -3.91
CA GLU A 230 -17.37 -17.40 -2.93
C GLU A 230 -18.81 -17.61 -3.45
N GLU A 231 -19.01 -17.79 -4.76
CA GLU A 231 -20.35 -18.11 -5.30
C GLU A 231 -20.82 -19.50 -4.86
N GLU A 232 -19.91 -20.37 -4.38
CA GLU A 232 -20.17 -21.77 -4.01
C GLU A 232 -20.88 -22.57 -5.13
N VAL A 233 -20.68 -22.15 -6.38
CA VAL A 233 -21.23 -22.81 -7.57
C VAL A 233 -20.26 -23.88 -8.06
N ASP A 234 -20.74 -25.11 -8.15
CA ASP A 234 -19.99 -26.22 -8.74
C ASP A 234 -19.67 -25.94 -10.22
N GLY A 235 -18.38 -25.91 -10.56
CA GLY A 235 -17.94 -25.65 -11.93
C GLY A 235 -16.43 -25.59 -12.08
N VAL A 236 -16.00 -25.42 -13.34
CA VAL A 236 -14.59 -25.14 -13.66
C VAL A 236 -14.40 -23.64 -13.68
N LEU A 237 -13.50 -23.14 -12.84
CA LEU A 237 -13.10 -21.74 -12.86
C LEU A 237 -12.34 -21.45 -14.15
N ILE A 238 -12.98 -20.74 -15.06
CA ILE A 238 -12.32 -20.17 -16.23
C ILE A 238 -11.91 -18.76 -15.83
N GLY A 239 -10.61 -18.57 -15.55
CA GLY A 239 -10.06 -17.24 -15.41
C GLY A 239 -10.47 -16.42 -16.64
N ARG A 240 -11.12 -15.27 -16.43
CA ARG A 240 -11.45 -14.35 -17.53
C ARG A 240 -10.14 -13.87 -18.14
N VAL A 241 -9.60 -14.65 -19.07
CA VAL A 241 -8.72 -14.13 -20.10
C VAL A 241 -9.49 -12.96 -20.67
N ASN A 242 -8.86 -11.79 -20.72
CA ASN A 242 -9.37 -10.60 -21.38
C ASN A 242 -9.55 -10.88 -22.90
N GLN A 243 -10.41 -11.83 -23.26
CA GLN A 243 -10.94 -12.05 -24.58
C GLN A 243 -11.87 -10.88 -24.83
N HIS A 244 -11.24 -9.77 -25.24
CA HIS A 244 -11.71 -8.88 -26.29
C HIS A 244 -13.22 -8.93 -26.55
N LEU A 245 -14.02 -8.43 -25.60
CA LEU A 245 -15.30 -7.85 -25.91
C LEU A 245 -15.02 -6.37 -26.22
N LYS A 246 -15.42 -5.94 -27.41
CA LYS A 246 -15.22 -4.63 -28.05
C LYS A 246 -15.86 -3.44 -27.30
N GLY A 247 -16.02 -3.50 -25.98
CA GLY A 247 -16.58 -2.43 -25.15
C GLY A 247 -15.74 -2.23 -23.90
N GLU A 248 -15.11 -1.05 -23.80
CA GLU A 248 -14.40 -0.49 -22.63
C GLU A 248 -13.49 -1.44 -21.84
N LYS A 249 -12.21 -1.44 -22.23
CA LYS A 249 -11.11 -2.00 -21.44
C LYS A 249 -11.07 -1.31 -20.07
N GLN A 250 -11.58 -1.96 -19.03
CA GLN A 250 -11.25 -1.58 -17.65
C GLN A 250 -9.81 -2.01 -17.37
N ASP A 251 -8.89 -1.26 -17.98
CA ASP A 251 -7.44 -1.40 -17.95
C ASP A 251 -6.92 -0.78 -16.64
N GLY A 252 -7.07 -1.51 -15.53
CA GLY A 252 -6.58 -1.13 -14.21
C GLY A 252 -7.01 -2.09 -13.10
N ILE A 253 -6.32 -2.03 -11.97
CA ILE A 253 -6.59 -2.86 -10.79
C ILE A 253 -6.89 -1.97 -9.58
N VAL A 254 -7.73 -2.47 -8.67
CA VAL A 254 -7.99 -1.82 -7.39
C VAL A 254 -7.06 -2.42 -6.34
N LEU A 255 -6.47 -1.56 -5.52
CA LEU A 255 -5.56 -1.92 -4.45
C LEU A 255 -6.18 -1.49 -3.12
N GLU A 256 -6.46 -2.46 -2.28
CA GLU A 256 -6.71 -2.22 -0.85
C GLU A 256 -5.35 -2.30 -0.16
N MET A 257 -4.92 -1.20 0.45
CA MET A 257 -3.60 -1.09 1.07
C MET A 257 -3.77 -0.90 2.57
N GLU A 258 -3.19 -1.81 3.35
CA GLU A 258 -2.99 -1.66 4.79
C GLU A 258 -1.51 -1.41 5.07
N HIS A 259 -1.17 -0.26 5.65
CA HIS A 259 0.20 0.07 6.05
C HIS A 259 0.31 0.31 7.54
N ARG A 260 1.25 -0.36 8.19
CA ARG A 260 1.53 -0.21 9.62
C ARG A 260 2.59 0.86 9.84
N ARG A 261 2.20 1.93 10.54
CA ARG A 261 3.11 3.01 10.92
C ARG A 261 4.12 2.51 11.96
N LYS A 262 5.17 3.31 12.19
CA LYS A 262 6.15 3.06 13.28
C LYS A 262 5.51 3.01 14.67
N SER A 263 4.39 3.71 14.86
CA SER A 263 3.59 3.67 16.10
C SER A 263 2.78 2.38 16.27
N GLY A 264 2.77 1.49 15.26
CA GLY A 264 1.96 0.27 15.26
C GLY A 264 0.51 0.46 14.79
N ARG A 265 0.03 1.71 14.65
CA ARG A 265 -1.31 1.98 14.07
C ARG A 265 -1.32 1.67 12.57
N GLY A 266 -2.35 0.96 12.11
CA GLY A 266 -2.58 0.64 10.70
C GLY A 266 -3.39 1.74 9.98
N ILE A 267 -3.01 2.06 8.74
CA ILE A 267 -3.80 2.87 7.81
C ILE A 267 -4.34 1.93 6.74
N VAL A 268 -5.66 1.95 6.50
CA VAL A 268 -6.29 1.20 5.41
C VAL A 268 -6.87 2.18 4.41
N GLU A 269 -6.44 2.09 3.15
CA GLU A 269 -6.87 2.98 2.08
C GLU A 269 -7.04 2.26 0.74
N TRP A 270 -7.93 2.78 -0.11
CA TRP A 270 -8.29 2.19 -1.39
C TRP A 270 -7.79 3.02 -2.56
N TYR A 271 -7.05 2.38 -3.46
CA TYR A 271 -6.42 3.01 -4.61
C TYR A 271 -6.82 2.32 -5.91
N PHE A 272 -6.77 3.08 -7.00
CA PHE A 272 -6.87 2.56 -8.35
C PHE A 272 -5.53 2.73 -9.07
N LEU A 273 -4.98 1.61 -9.56
CA LEU A 273 -3.79 1.58 -10.39
C LEU A 273 -4.20 1.34 -11.84
N PRO A 274 -4.06 2.33 -12.75
CA PRO A 274 -4.32 2.13 -14.16
C PRO A 274 -3.32 1.15 -14.79
N HIS A 275 -3.71 0.53 -15.89
CA HIS A 275 -2.82 -0.32 -16.67
C HIS A 275 -1.66 0.48 -17.27
N ALA A 276 -0.48 -0.14 -17.41
CA ALA A 276 0.74 0.50 -17.89
C ALA A 276 0.65 1.11 -19.31
N SER A 277 -0.36 0.75 -20.10
CA SER A 277 -0.63 1.37 -21.41
C SER A 277 -1.18 2.80 -21.31
N LYS A 278 -1.74 3.20 -20.16
CA LYS A 278 -2.46 4.47 -19.99
C LYS A 278 -1.59 5.65 -19.57
N TYR A 279 -0.32 5.41 -19.22
CA TYR A 279 0.58 6.47 -18.77
C TYR A 279 2.00 6.29 -19.33
N SER A 280 2.79 7.35 -19.28
CA SER A 280 4.16 7.34 -19.78
C SER A 280 5.04 6.44 -18.92
N ALA A 281 5.86 5.60 -19.57
CA ALA A 281 6.80 4.70 -18.89
C ALA A 281 7.77 5.42 -17.93
N LYS A 282 7.99 6.73 -18.11
CA LYS A 282 8.87 7.57 -17.28
C LYS A 282 8.19 8.20 -16.06
N GLN A 283 6.86 8.14 -15.94
CA GLN A 283 6.11 8.77 -14.85
C GLN A 283 6.11 7.85 -13.61
N ALA A 284 6.67 8.29 -12.48
CA ALA A 284 6.84 7.46 -11.29
C ALA A 284 5.85 7.76 -10.15
N THR A 285 5.38 9.01 -10.02
CA THR A 285 4.78 9.51 -8.76
C THR A 285 3.27 9.72 -8.79
N GLU A 286 2.66 9.90 -9.96
CA GLU A 286 1.26 10.39 -10.11
C GLU A 286 0.33 9.40 -10.82
N VAL A 287 0.76 8.14 -10.94
CA VAL A 287 0.00 7.14 -11.70
C VAL A 287 -1.24 6.65 -10.93
N VAL A 288 -1.16 6.65 -9.60
CA VAL A 288 -2.19 6.07 -8.71
C VAL A 288 -3.16 7.16 -8.28
N ILE A 289 -4.45 6.83 -8.28
CA ILE A 289 -5.52 7.71 -7.79
C ILE A 289 -6.26 7.02 -6.64
N LEU A 290 -6.94 7.79 -5.78
CA LEU A 290 -7.84 7.22 -4.79
C LEU A 290 -9.06 6.61 -5.48
N LEU A 291 -9.56 5.49 -4.94
CA LEU A 291 -10.72 4.82 -5.52
C LEU A 291 -11.95 5.75 -5.53
N ASP A 292 -12.14 6.54 -4.47
CA ASP A 292 -13.24 7.50 -4.35
C ASP A 292 -13.20 8.63 -5.40
N ASP A 293 -12.02 8.93 -5.94
CA ASP A 293 -11.84 9.95 -6.98
C ASP A 293 -11.98 9.37 -8.40
N HIS A 294 -12.06 8.04 -8.55
CA HIS A 294 -12.24 7.40 -9.86
C HIS A 294 -13.62 7.73 -10.44
N PRO A 295 -13.73 8.19 -11.71
CA PRO A 295 -14.98 8.73 -12.26
C PRO A 295 -16.14 7.75 -12.30
N LEU A 296 -15.87 6.46 -12.47
CA LEU A 296 -16.90 5.41 -12.44
C LEU A 296 -17.30 4.97 -11.01
N TYR A 297 -16.53 5.33 -9.99
CA TYR A 297 -16.73 4.91 -8.61
C TYR A 297 -17.23 6.06 -7.71
N LYS A 298 -16.87 7.30 -8.06
CA LYS A 298 -17.30 8.52 -7.38
C LYS A 298 -18.82 8.56 -7.29
N ARG A 299 -19.34 8.73 -6.06
CA ARG A 299 -20.77 8.95 -5.83
C ARG A 299 -21.19 10.26 -6.52
N LYS A 300 -22.31 10.25 -7.23
CA LYS A 300 -22.83 11.44 -7.93
C LYS A 300 -23.36 12.52 -6.98
N ASP A 301 -23.36 12.26 -5.67
CA ASP A 301 -24.05 13.08 -4.67
C ASP A 301 -23.28 14.35 -4.22
N ASN A 302 -22.16 14.70 -4.86
CA ASN A 302 -21.38 15.90 -4.49
C ASN A 302 -21.60 17.10 -5.44
N GLU A 303 -22.51 17.01 -6.40
CA GLU A 303 -23.05 18.20 -7.10
C GLU A 303 -24.41 18.57 -6.49
N VAL A 304 -24.44 18.65 -5.16
CA VAL A 304 -25.52 19.37 -4.48
C VAL A 304 -25.28 20.86 -4.76
N ASN A 305 -26.04 21.42 -5.70
CA ASN A 305 -26.26 22.86 -5.77
C ASN A 305 -26.58 23.34 -4.34
N GLU A 306 -25.72 24.21 -3.79
CA GLU A 306 -25.87 24.81 -2.45
C GLU A 306 -27.14 25.66 -2.29
N GLU A 307 -27.96 25.82 -3.33
CA GLU A 307 -29.10 26.73 -3.31
C GLU A 307 -30.42 26.16 -2.77
N SER A 308 -30.56 24.86 -2.48
CA SER A 308 -31.88 24.36 -2.02
C SER A 308 -31.88 22.97 -1.39
N TRP A 309 -31.09 22.73 -0.36
CA TRP A 309 -31.28 21.54 0.51
C TRP A 309 -31.71 21.98 1.91
N GLU A 310 -32.82 22.70 1.99
CA GLU A 310 -33.71 22.46 3.13
C GLU A 310 -34.43 21.14 2.84
N PRO A 311 -34.24 20.07 3.63
CA PRO A 311 -35.09 18.90 3.49
C PRO A 311 -36.53 19.37 3.71
N GLU A 312 -37.43 19.10 2.76
CA GLU A 312 -38.88 19.29 2.94
C GLU A 312 -39.37 18.32 4.02
N SER A 313 -39.07 18.65 5.27
CA SER A 313 -39.59 18.01 6.45
C SER A 313 -41.07 18.36 6.53
N THR A 314 -41.93 17.36 6.70
CA THR A 314 -43.38 17.54 6.87
C THR A 314 -43.73 18.33 8.15
N PHE A 315 -42.73 18.59 8.99
CA PHE A 315 -42.82 19.44 10.17
C PHE A 315 -41.76 20.55 10.06
N GLU A 316 -42.19 21.80 10.17
CA GLU A 316 -41.30 22.94 10.32
C GLU A 316 -40.56 22.80 11.66
N LEU A 317 -39.33 22.28 11.61
CA LEU A 317 -38.43 22.18 12.77
C LEU A 317 -37.76 23.54 13.11
N GLY A 318 -38.00 24.56 12.29
CA GLY A 318 -37.56 25.92 12.55
C GLY A 318 -38.33 26.53 13.72
N LEU A 319 -37.62 27.25 14.59
CA LEU A 319 -38.28 28.09 15.59
C LEU A 319 -39.02 29.21 14.86
N THR A 320 -40.31 29.38 15.14
CA THR A 320 -41.04 30.56 14.70
C THR A 320 -40.36 31.82 15.24
N GLU A 321 -40.50 32.95 14.56
CA GLU A 321 -39.82 34.18 14.96
C GLU A 321 -40.24 34.66 16.36
N ARG A 322 -41.45 34.29 16.79
CA ARG A 322 -41.92 34.48 18.16
C ARG A 322 -41.14 33.62 19.17
N GLN A 323 -40.96 32.33 18.90
CA GLN A 323 -40.18 31.42 19.76
C GLN A 323 -38.70 31.84 19.82
N ARG A 324 -38.15 32.35 18.71
CA ARG A 324 -36.80 32.90 18.67
C ARG A 324 -36.65 34.12 19.59
N ARG A 325 -37.58 35.07 19.52
CA ARG A 325 -37.58 36.23 20.43
C ARG A 325 -37.80 35.85 21.89
N GLU A 326 -38.67 34.88 22.16
CA GLU A 326 -38.90 34.39 23.52
C GLU A 326 -37.63 33.75 24.09
N ARG A 327 -36.93 32.91 23.31
CA ARG A 327 -35.62 32.34 23.68
C ARG A 327 -34.58 33.43 23.95
N ASP A 328 -34.49 34.42 23.07
CA ASP A 328 -33.47 35.47 23.18
C ASP A 328 -33.76 36.43 24.36
N ASN A 329 -35.01 36.48 24.86
CA ASN A 329 -35.41 37.23 26.06
C ASN A 329 -35.31 36.42 27.37
N VAL A 330 -34.97 35.13 27.33
CA VAL A 330 -34.75 34.35 28.55
C VAL A 330 -33.41 34.74 29.17
N VAL A 331 -33.46 35.47 30.27
CA VAL A 331 -32.28 35.81 31.07
C VAL A 331 -32.00 34.65 32.03
N LEU A 332 -31.04 33.81 31.66
CA LEU A 332 -30.53 32.76 32.53
C LEU A 332 -29.48 33.34 33.50
N PRO A 333 -29.51 32.98 34.79
CA PRO A 333 -28.42 33.32 35.71
C PRO A 333 -27.07 32.83 35.14
N TYR A 334 -26.06 33.71 35.12
CA TYR A 334 -24.68 33.44 34.67
C TYR A 334 -24.45 33.22 33.17
N PHE A 335 -25.46 33.39 32.30
CA PHE A 335 -25.28 33.28 30.84
C PHE A 335 -24.39 34.39 30.26
N ASP A 336 -24.39 35.56 30.89
CA ASP A 336 -23.50 36.68 30.56
C ASP A 336 -22.02 36.39 30.84
N ALA A 337 -21.68 35.32 31.57
CA ALA A 337 -20.29 34.92 31.80
C ALA A 337 -19.66 34.22 30.57
N GLN A 338 -20.48 33.67 29.65
CA GLN A 338 -20.00 33.04 28.41
C GLN A 338 -19.84 34.03 27.25
N LYS A 339 -20.65 35.08 27.23
CA LYS A 339 -20.48 36.21 26.30
C LYS A 339 -19.57 37.19 27.00
N GLY A 340 -18.26 37.18 26.71
CA GLY A 340 -17.19 37.86 27.47
C GLY A 340 -17.25 39.40 27.60
N ASP A 341 -18.41 39.97 27.89
CA ASP A 341 -18.70 41.40 28.07
C ASP A 341 -19.36 41.68 29.45
N GLY A 342 -19.45 40.67 30.34
CA GLY A 342 -19.87 40.81 31.73
C GLY A 342 -18.71 41.12 32.68
N PRO A 343 -18.95 41.79 33.84
CA PRO A 343 -17.90 42.19 34.80
C PRO A 343 -17.22 41.02 35.55
N GLY A 344 -17.56 39.77 35.22
CA GLY A 344 -16.91 38.56 35.68
C GLY A 344 -16.32 37.81 34.49
N GLU A 345 -15.01 37.91 34.30
CA GLU A 345 -14.19 37.14 33.36
C GLU A 345 -14.08 35.66 33.83
N GLY A 346 -15.21 35.04 34.16
CA GLY A 346 -15.32 33.78 34.89
C GLY A 346 -15.79 32.65 33.98
N GLY A 347 -14.89 32.15 33.15
CA GLY A 347 -15.18 30.99 32.29
C GLY A 347 -14.01 30.45 31.48
N ARG A 348 -12.78 30.99 31.64
CA ARG A 348 -11.59 30.39 31.03
C ARG A 348 -11.21 29.15 31.82
N ILE A 349 -11.53 27.99 31.27
CA ILE A 349 -10.99 26.72 31.74
C ILE A 349 -9.50 26.75 31.35
N LEU A 350 -8.61 27.01 32.31
CA LEU A 350 -7.19 26.73 32.11
C LEU A 350 -6.98 25.24 32.29
N TYR A 351 -6.55 24.58 31.22
CA TYR A 351 -6.00 23.24 31.28
C TYR A 351 -4.54 23.34 31.70
N ASP A 352 -4.17 22.65 32.78
CA ASP A 352 -2.79 22.51 33.24
C ASP A 352 -2.30 21.13 32.81
N MET A 353 -1.29 21.08 31.94
CA MET A 353 -0.81 19.82 31.33
C MET A 353 -0.11 18.96 32.39
N GLY A 354 -0.54 17.70 32.52
CA GLY A 354 0.13 16.71 33.38
C GLY A 354 1.27 16.01 32.66
N GLU A 355 2.25 15.48 33.40
CA GLU A 355 3.37 14.69 32.85
C GLU A 355 2.93 13.37 32.15
N GLU A 356 1.65 12.99 32.27
CA GLU A 356 1.05 11.79 31.68
C GLU A 356 0.38 12.05 30.31
N ASP A 357 0.30 13.30 29.86
CA ASP A 357 -0.30 13.67 28.57
C ASP A 357 0.70 13.45 27.42
N ASP A 358 0.32 12.64 26.43
CA ASP A 358 1.13 12.26 25.26
C ASP A 358 1.10 13.33 24.16
N PHE A 359 1.47 14.56 24.53
CA PHE A 359 1.55 15.72 23.63
C PHE A 359 2.62 15.48 22.54
N ASP A 360 2.19 15.40 21.27
CA ASP A 360 3.08 15.20 20.11
C ASP A 360 3.37 16.56 19.46
N GLU A 361 4.59 17.08 19.64
CA GLU A 361 5.02 18.38 19.10
C GLU A 361 4.91 18.47 17.57
N GLU A 362 4.77 17.34 16.84
CA GLU A 362 4.65 17.32 15.38
C GLU A 362 3.20 17.57 14.87
N GLU A 363 2.17 17.46 15.74
CA GLU A 363 0.75 17.71 15.36
C GLU A 363 0.31 19.17 15.62
N ASP A 364 0.91 19.86 16.59
CA ASP A 364 0.39 21.12 17.13
C ASP A 364 1.22 22.39 16.83
N GLU A 365 2.28 22.32 16.02
CA GLU A 365 2.90 23.53 15.43
C GLU A 365 2.03 24.07 14.27
N ILE A 366 0.94 24.78 14.63
CA ILE A 366 0.12 25.59 13.71
C ILE A 366 0.02 27.03 14.22
#